data_AF-A0A955I4K3-F1
#
_entry.id   AF-A0A955I4K3-F1
#
_cell.length_a   1.000
_cell.length_b   1.000
_cell.length_c   1.000
_cell.angle_alpha   90.00
_cell.angle_beta   90.00
_cell.angle_gamma   90.00
#
_symmetry.space_group_name_H-M   'P 1'
#
loop_
_entity.id
_entity.type
_entity.pdbx_description
1 polymer ?
#
loop_
_entity_poly.entity_id
_entity_poly.type
_entity_poly.pdbx_seq_one_letter_code
_entity_poly.pdbx_strand_id
1 'polypeptide(L)' 'MLPASKAVPKEMITLVDKPVIQYLVEEAVSAGIEEIVIVLSRGKDMIVDHFDRSLELE' A
#
# COMPACT_ATOMS: atom_id res chain seq x y z
N MET A 1 -18.61 18.40 -5.39
CA MET A 1 -17.97 17.21 -4.79
C MET A 1 -17.16 16.53 -5.88
N LEU A 2 -15.86 16.37 -5.67
CA LEU A 2 -15.01 15.65 -6.63
C LEU A 2 -15.16 14.14 -6.38
N PRO A 3 -15.04 13.27 -7.40
CA PRO A 3 -15.33 11.84 -7.26
C PRO A 3 -14.47 11.19 -6.18
N ALA A 4 -15.01 10.20 -5.47
CA ALA A 4 -14.39 9.48 -4.35
C ALA A 4 -13.01 8.86 -4.69
N SER A 5 -12.69 8.72 -5.99
CA SER A 5 -11.37 8.36 -6.49
C SER A 5 -10.27 9.40 -6.26
N LYS A 6 -10.61 10.60 -5.76
CA LYS A 6 -9.61 11.60 -5.34
C LYS A 6 -9.14 11.46 -3.90
N ALA A 7 -9.86 10.75 -3.05
CA ALA A 7 -9.54 10.67 -1.62
C ALA A 7 -8.73 9.41 -1.27
N VAL A 8 -8.98 8.29 -1.96
CA VAL A 8 -8.33 7.01 -1.68
C VAL A 8 -7.57 6.53 -2.91
N PRO A 9 -6.26 6.24 -2.81
CA PRO A 9 -5.50 5.63 -3.89
C PRO A 9 -6.12 4.30 -4.33
N LYS A 10 -6.15 4.03 -5.65
CA LYS A 10 -6.68 2.76 -6.16
C LYS A 10 -5.91 1.54 -5.63
N GLU A 11 -4.63 1.70 -5.32
CA GLU A 11 -3.75 0.68 -4.76
C GLU A 11 -4.13 0.32 -3.31
N MET A 12 -4.83 1.23 -2.63
CA MET A 12 -5.35 1.08 -1.27
C MET A 12 -6.77 0.49 -1.23
N ILE A 13 -7.41 0.25 -2.38
CA ILE A 13 -8.70 -0.44 -2.42
C ILE A 13 -8.48 -1.86 -1.90
N THR A 14 -9.25 -2.26 -0.88
CA THR A 14 -9.12 -3.57 -0.25
C THR A 14 -9.77 -4.64 -1.10
N LEU A 15 -9.04 -5.74 -1.34
CA LEU A 15 -9.61 -6.98 -1.84
C LEU A 15 -9.81 -7.90 -0.63
N VAL A 16 -11.06 -8.21 -0.31
CA VAL A 16 -11.44 -8.94 0.91
C VAL A 16 -11.02 -8.18 2.18
N ASP A 17 -9.84 -8.48 2.73
CA ASP A 17 -9.37 -8.04 4.04
C ASP A 17 -8.12 -7.14 4.00
N LYS A 18 -7.43 -7.06 2.85
CA LYS A 18 -6.21 -6.23 2.73
C LYS A 18 -6.13 -5.42 1.43
N PRO A 19 -5.41 -4.30 1.43
CA PRO A 19 -5.17 -3.51 0.22
C PRO A 19 -4.56 -4.33 -0.92
N VAL A 20 -4.92 -4.04 -2.17
CA VAL A 20 -4.34 -4.72 -3.34
C VAL A 20 -2.81 -4.63 -3.35
N ILE A 21 -2.22 -3.51 -2.93
CA ILE A 21 -0.76 -3.34 -2.86
C ILE A 21 -0.09 -4.30 -1.86
N GLN A 22 -0.77 -4.71 -0.80
CA GLN A 22 -0.26 -5.68 0.17
C GLN A 22 -0.07 -7.06 -0.48
N TYR A 23 -1.03 -7.51 -1.29
CA TYR A 23 -0.92 -8.77 -2.04
C TYR A 23 0.27 -8.75 -3.00
N LEU A 24 0.49 -7.64 -3.71
CA LEU A 24 1.61 -7.50 -4.65
C LEU A 24 2.97 -7.60 -3.92
N VAL A 25 3.09 -6.95 -2.75
CA VAL A 25 4.31 -7.02 -1.94
C VAL A 25 4.54 -8.45 -1.42
N GLU A 26 3.52 -9.11 -0.90
CA GLU A 26 3.64 -10.50 -0.41
C GLU A 26 3.99 -11.49 -1.52
N GLU A 27 3.45 -11.32 -2.72
CA GLU A 27 3.78 -12.13 -3.89
C GLU A 27 5.24 -11.93 -4.29
N ALA A 28 5.71 -10.68 -4.34
CA ALA A 28 7.10 -10.35 -4.64
C ALA A 28 8.06 -10.97 -3.61
N VAL A 29 7.73 -10.89 -2.32
CA VAL A 29 8.50 -11.54 -1.25
C VAL A 29 8.49 -13.06 -1.41
N SER A 30 7.33 -13.64 -1.72
CA SER A 30 7.19 -15.09 -1.95
C SER A 30 8.00 -15.57 -3.17
N ALA A 31 8.24 -14.69 -4.14
CA ALA A 31 9.10 -14.93 -5.29
C ALA A 31 10.61 -14.75 -4.99
N GLY A 32 10.98 -14.40 -3.75
CA GLY A 32 12.37 -14.21 -3.32
C GLY A 32 12.93 -12.82 -3.59
N ILE A 33 12.08 -11.81 -3.78
CA ILE A 33 12.53 -10.41 -3.92
C ILE A 33 12.83 -9.84 -2.53
N GLU A 34 14.08 -9.47 -2.29
CA GLU A 34 14.57 -8.97 -1.00
C GLU A 34 14.37 -7.45 -0.84
N GLU A 35 14.33 -6.71 -1.95
CA GLU A 35 14.21 -5.25 -1.96
C GLU A 35 13.08 -4.80 -2.88
N ILE A 36 12.13 -4.04 -2.33
CA ILE A 36 10.95 -3.54 -3.04
C ILE A 36 10.91 -2.02 -2.90
N VAL A 37 10.98 -1.31 -4.04
CA VAL A 37 10.90 0.15 -4.09
C VAL A 37 9.56 0.58 -4.65
N ILE A 38 8.77 1.30 -3.84
CA ILE A 38 7.47 1.83 -4.24
C ILE A 38 7.63 3.31 -4.63
N VAL A 39 7.37 3.63 -5.90
CA VAL A 39 7.45 5.02 -6.41
C VAL A 39 6.05 5.64 -6.41
N LEU A 40 5.89 6.73 -5.64
CA LEU A 40 4.59 7.39 -5.44
C LEU A 40 4.60 8.84 -5.95
N SER A 41 3.44 9.28 -6.45
CA SER A 41 3.16 10.69 -6.74
C SER A 41 2.58 11.39 -5.50
N ARG A 42 2.55 12.74 -5.52
CA ARG A 42 1.98 13.54 -4.42
C ARG A 42 0.51 13.14 -4.13
N GLY A 43 0.14 13.11 -2.85
CA GLY A 43 -1.21 12.75 -2.40
C GLY A 43 -1.47 11.24 -2.33
N LYS A 44 -0.41 10.43 -2.29
CA LYS A 44 -0.46 8.97 -2.09
C LYS A 44 0.04 8.57 -0.70
N ASP A 45 -0.05 9.47 0.27
CA ASP A 45 0.52 9.30 1.62
C ASP A 45 -0.09 8.09 2.35
N MET A 46 -1.37 7.78 2.09
CA MET A 46 -2.03 6.56 2.61
C MET A 46 -1.29 5.26 2.29
N ILE A 47 -0.57 5.19 1.16
CA ILE A 47 0.22 4.00 0.82
C ILE A 47 1.46 3.94 1.71
N VAL A 48 2.10 5.08 1.98
CA VAL A 48 3.24 5.16 2.89
C VAL A 48 2.80 4.77 4.29
N ASP A 49 1.71 5.36 4.79
CA ASP A 49 1.17 5.09 6.13
C ASP A 49 0.81 3.61 6.33
N HIS A 50 0.35 2.92 5.28
CA HIS A 50 0.04 1.48 5.34
C HIS A 50 1.28 0.61 5.55
N PHE A 51 2.42 1.00 4.96
CA PHE A 51 3.69 0.28 5.09
C PHE A 51 4.61 0.87 6.16
N ASP A 52 4.23 2.00 6.75
CA ASP A 52 4.95 2.58 7.87
C ASP A 52 4.79 1.64 9.07
N ARG A 53 5.91 1.09 9.52
CA ARG A 53 5.91 0.20 10.69
C ARG A 53 5.70 1.10 11.90
N SER A 54 4.50 1.09 12.48
CA SER A 54 4.34 1.52 13.87
C SER A 54 5.09 0.52 14.74
N LEU A 55 6.35 0.85 15.05
CA LEU A 55 7.23 0.12 15.98
C LEU A 55 6.74 0.21 17.44
N GLU A 56 5.54 0.71 17.72
CA GLU A 56 5.05 0.97 19.09
C GLU A 56 4.48 -0.27 19.80
N LEU A 57 4.44 -1.44 19.16
CA LEU A 57 3.96 -2.67 19.80
C LEU A 57 4.81 -3.89 19.41
N GLU A 58 6.00 -3.98 20.00
CA GLU A 58 6.73 -5.24 20.22
C GLU A 58 7.29 -5.27 21.65
#